data_AF-C5DXB6-F1
#
_entry.id   AF-C5DXB6-F1
#
_cell.length_a   1.000
_cell.length_b   1.000
_cell.length_c   1.000
_cell.angle_alpha   90.00
_cell.angle_beta   90.00
_cell.angle_gamma   90.00
#
_symmetry.space_group_name_H-M   'P 1'
#
loop_
_entity.id
_entity.type
_entity.pdbx_description
1 polymer ?
#
loop_
_entity_poly.entity_id
_entity_poly.type
_entity_poly.pdbx_seq_one_letter_code
_entity_poly.pdbx_strand_id
1 'polypeptide(L)'
;MDFTSDSRVGSQSGVVQEDAASSSSSSELNPEHERLLRLQDVKDSLLAKRNALVKEMETLQSKEPPVEFKRTALLDLAELVPTSGKEIKSSVGFQDGSTAVPDELRYKHDCLPLLNMDLRLSYLRDTYPYASLMLIDSSNLHVEFTRRPNDYFQLDLQLPQGPALLSTNVRWPLRKLENCSNPTAILQGCYEFDRLRCRRDEIFQQIWSSLQSKGVFHRISGSLLSLSRNDLLLQLRLEIEIKDLFPQTHLNVRLFKNEIPLSSPDVQDILQGLMQEYGVMRGVLELCKSCFI
;
A
#
# COMPACT_ATOMS: atom_id res chain seq x y z
N MET A 1 -52.24 -15.90 -22.30
CA MET A 1 -52.49 -14.89 -21.26
C MET A 1 -51.98 -13.59 -21.83
N ASP A 2 -52.90 -12.88 -22.47
CA ASP A 2 -52.70 -11.58 -23.09
C ASP A 2 -53.14 -10.49 -22.11
N PHE A 3 -52.45 -9.35 -22.09
CA PHE A 3 -53.09 -8.07 -21.79
C PHE A 3 -52.38 -6.98 -22.59
N THR A 4 -53.10 -6.49 -23.61
CA THR A 4 -52.76 -5.35 -24.46
C THR A 4 -53.48 -4.10 -23.98
N SER A 5 -52.74 -2.98 -24.05
CA SER A 5 -53.11 -1.67 -24.60
C SER A 5 -54.17 -0.76 -23.95
N ASP A 6 -53.68 0.47 -23.73
CA ASP A 6 -54.24 1.79 -24.06
C ASP A 6 -55.46 2.36 -23.30
N SER A 7 -55.29 3.57 -22.74
CA SER A 7 -56.01 4.79 -23.17
C SER A 7 -55.61 6.08 -22.41
N ARG A 8 -55.17 7.10 -23.20
CA ARG A 8 -55.56 8.55 -23.22
C ARG A 8 -55.38 9.40 -21.94
N VAL A 9 -54.52 10.43 -21.91
CA VAL A 9 -54.63 11.81 -22.51
C VAL A 9 -55.92 12.56 -22.15
N GLY A 10 -55.78 13.72 -21.49
CA GLY A 10 -56.84 14.75 -21.47
C GLY A 10 -56.65 15.87 -20.43
N SER A 11 -56.05 16.98 -20.85
CA SER A 11 -56.01 18.28 -20.16
C SER A 11 -57.33 19.07 -20.28
N GLN A 12 -57.42 20.20 -19.55
CA GLN A 12 -58.46 21.27 -19.54
C GLN A 12 -59.59 21.02 -18.52
N SER A 13 -60.07 21.92 -17.67
CA SER A 13 -60.13 23.40 -17.55
C SER A 13 -60.39 23.69 -16.05
N GLY A 14 -59.97 24.78 -15.39
CA GLY A 14 -60.34 26.16 -15.64
C GLY A 14 -61.67 26.57 -14.94
N VAL A 15 -61.55 27.23 -13.77
CA VAL A 15 -62.30 28.46 -13.37
C VAL A 15 -63.74 28.35 -12.76
N VAL A 16 -63.82 28.70 -11.45
CA VAL A 16 -64.74 29.65 -10.73
C VAL A 16 -66.09 29.21 -10.06
N GLN A 17 -66.12 29.56 -8.76
CA GLN A 17 -67.16 30.04 -7.79
C GLN A 17 -68.53 29.37 -7.52
N GLU A 18 -68.81 29.41 -6.20
CA GLU A 18 -70.10 29.62 -5.47
C GLU A 18 -71.15 28.50 -5.57
N ASP A 19 -71.86 28.08 -4.53
CA ASP A 19 -72.11 28.63 -3.21
C ASP A 19 -72.73 27.56 -2.27
N ALA A 20 -72.72 27.86 -0.98
CA ALA A 20 -73.66 27.42 0.06
C ALA A 20 -73.67 25.98 0.66
N ALA A 21 -73.45 26.00 1.99
CA ALA A 21 -74.22 25.36 3.06
C ALA A 21 -73.63 24.15 3.80
N SER A 22 -73.22 24.46 5.04
CA SER A 22 -73.36 23.68 6.28
C SER A 22 -72.77 22.27 6.36
N SER A 23 -71.74 22.10 7.18
CA SER A 23 -71.91 21.59 8.55
C SER A 23 -70.55 21.31 9.19
N SER A 24 -70.49 21.54 10.50
CA SER A 24 -69.36 21.26 11.38
C SER A 24 -68.94 19.79 11.35
N SER A 25 -67.67 19.51 11.03
CA SER A 25 -67.01 18.27 11.44
C SER A 25 -65.50 18.47 11.55
N SER A 26 -65.02 18.35 12.79
CA SER A 26 -63.64 18.03 13.22
C SER A 26 -62.63 17.77 12.09
N SER A 27 -61.62 18.64 11.99
CA SER A 27 -60.44 18.44 11.17
C SER A 27 -59.59 17.27 11.69
N GLU A 28 -60.00 16.05 11.34
CA GLU A 28 -59.13 14.88 11.37
C GLU A 28 -58.14 15.01 10.20
N LEU A 29 -56.88 15.27 10.50
CA LEU A 29 -55.81 15.28 9.51
C LEU A 29 -55.73 13.89 8.87
N ASN A 30 -55.79 13.87 7.54
CA ASN A 30 -55.68 12.67 6.72
C ASN A 30 -54.40 11.89 7.12
N PRO A 31 -54.44 10.59 7.46
CA PRO A 31 -53.31 9.84 8.02
C PRO A 31 -52.05 9.84 7.12
N GLU A 32 -52.22 10.06 5.82
CA GLU A 32 -51.11 10.23 4.87
C GLU A 32 -50.36 11.55 5.06
N HIS A 33 -51.06 12.62 5.42
CA HIS A 33 -50.46 13.92 5.72
C HIS A 33 -49.66 13.88 7.03
N GLU A 34 -50.15 13.15 8.03
CA GLU A 34 -49.42 12.93 9.29
C GLU A 34 -48.13 12.12 9.05
N ARG A 35 -48.19 11.11 8.16
CA ARG A 35 -47.00 10.33 7.79
C ARG A 35 -45.97 11.14 7.02
N LEU A 36 -46.41 12.05 6.13
CA LEU A 36 -45.53 12.98 5.42
C LEU A 36 -44.82 13.93 6.38
N LEU A 37 -45.54 14.50 7.34
CA LEU A 37 -44.96 15.35 8.38
C LEU A 37 -43.90 14.60 9.20
N ARG A 38 -44.21 13.37 9.64
CA ARG A 38 -43.24 12.55 10.38
C ARG A 38 -41.99 12.24 9.56
N LEU A 39 -42.13 11.97 8.26
CA LEU A 39 -40.98 11.74 7.38
C LEU A 39 -40.16 13.02 7.16
N GLN A 40 -40.81 14.18 7.14
CA GLN A 40 -40.15 15.47 7.05
C GLN A 40 -39.36 15.79 8.33
N ASP A 41 -39.95 15.56 9.51
CA ASP A 41 -39.26 15.71 10.79
C ASP A 41 -38.05 14.76 10.91
N VAL A 42 -38.20 13.52 10.44
CA VAL A 42 -37.09 12.55 10.40
C VAL A 42 -35.99 13.05 9.45
N LYS A 43 -36.33 13.52 8.26
CA LYS A 43 -35.36 14.09 7.30
C LYS A 43 -34.61 15.27 7.92
N ASP A 44 -35.30 16.18 8.58
CA ASP A 44 -34.70 17.36 9.19
C ASP A 44 -33.82 16.98 10.39
N SER A 45 -34.22 15.97 11.17
CA SER A 45 -33.39 15.40 12.24
C SER A 45 -32.10 14.75 11.71
N LEU A 46 -32.16 14.09 10.55
CA LEU A 46 -31.01 13.45 9.92
C LEU A 46 -30.07 14.49 9.29
N LEU A 47 -30.62 15.56 8.70
CA LEU A 47 -29.84 16.69 8.21
C LEU A 47 -29.12 17.41 9.35
N ALA A 48 -29.79 17.60 10.49
CA ALA A 48 -29.16 18.15 11.69
C ALA A 48 -28.01 17.27 12.20
N LYS A 49 -28.21 15.93 12.25
CA LYS A 49 -27.15 14.97 12.62
C LYS A 49 -25.98 14.99 11.63
N ARG A 50 -26.25 15.02 10.34
CA ARG A 50 -25.21 15.15 9.30
C ARG A 50 -24.39 16.41 9.51
N ASN A 51 -25.05 17.56 9.69
CA ASN A 51 -24.37 18.83 9.85
C ASN A 51 -23.55 18.90 11.15
N ALA A 52 -24.02 18.25 12.22
CA ALA A 52 -23.26 18.11 13.46
C ALA A 52 -22.00 17.25 13.27
N LEU A 53 -22.11 16.10 12.60
CA LEU A 53 -20.97 15.23 12.30
C LEU A 53 -19.96 15.89 11.36
N VAL A 54 -20.42 16.66 10.36
CA VAL A 54 -19.53 17.43 9.47
C VAL A 54 -18.73 18.46 10.28
N LYS A 55 -19.37 19.19 11.18
CA LYS A 55 -18.67 20.13 12.08
C LYS A 55 -17.68 19.40 12.98
N GLU A 56 -18.04 18.22 13.49
CA GLU A 56 -17.14 17.41 14.31
C GLU A 56 -15.91 16.96 13.52
N MET A 57 -16.08 16.50 12.27
CA MET A 57 -14.97 16.18 11.37
C MET A 57 -14.08 17.39 11.09
N GLU A 58 -14.65 18.56 10.81
CA GLU A 58 -13.89 19.80 10.59
C GLU A 58 -13.08 20.19 11.84
N THR A 59 -13.66 20.05 13.04
CA THR A 59 -12.94 20.33 14.29
C THR A 59 -11.80 19.34 14.56
N LEU A 60 -11.96 18.06 14.21
CA LEU A 60 -10.93 17.04 14.36
C LEU A 60 -9.81 17.21 13.33
N GLN A 61 -10.15 17.52 12.08
CA GLN A 61 -9.17 17.83 11.03
C GLN A 61 -8.34 19.08 11.34
N SER A 62 -8.90 20.06 12.07
CA SER A 62 -8.16 21.26 12.48
C SER A 62 -7.19 21.05 13.65
N LYS A 63 -7.28 19.92 14.37
CA LYS A 63 -6.50 19.62 15.58
C LYS A 63 -5.36 18.63 15.37
N GLU A 64 -5.37 17.88 14.27
CA GLU A 64 -4.31 16.91 13.96
C GLU A 64 -3.34 17.47 12.90
N PRO A 65 -2.01 17.28 13.05
CA PRO A 65 -1.08 17.49 11.94
C PRO A 65 -1.44 16.54 10.78
N PRO A 66 -1.13 16.89 9.52
CA PRO A 66 -1.56 16.10 8.37
C PRO A 66 -0.99 14.68 8.45
N VAL A 67 -1.82 13.75 8.88
CA VAL A 67 -1.58 12.33 8.69
C VAL A 67 -1.76 12.10 7.19
N GLU A 68 -0.67 11.82 6.49
CA GLU A 68 -0.72 11.25 5.14
C GLU A 68 -1.45 9.90 5.22
N PHE A 69 -2.78 9.96 5.18
CA PHE A 69 -3.55 8.81 4.76
C PHE A 69 -3.15 8.55 3.31
N LYS A 70 -2.35 7.50 3.09
CA LYS A 70 -2.21 6.89 1.77
C LYS A 70 -3.62 6.63 1.28
N ARG A 71 -4.08 7.48 0.37
CA ARG A 71 -5.41 7.38 -0.22
C ARG A 71 -5.55 5.96 -0.76
N THR A 72 -6.60 5.27 -0.32
CA THR A 72 -6.91 3.98 -0.88
C THR A 72 -7.44 4.22 -2.30
N ALA A 73 -7.02 3.39 -3.25
CA ALA A 73 -7.38 3.46 -4.66
C ALA A 73 -8.89 3.67 -4.93
N LEU A 74 -9.75 3.22 -4.01
CA LEU A 74 -11.21 3.37 -4.09
C LEU A 74 -11.70 4.80 -3.85
N LEU A 75 -11.03 5.60 -3.01
CA LEU A 75 -11.39 6.99 -2.75
C LEU A 75 -11.02 7.90 -3.93
N ASP A 76 -9.88 7.67 -4.57
CA ASP A 76 -9.47 8.41 -5.77
C ASP A 76 -10.41 8.16 -6.96
N LEU A 77 -10.98 6.94 -7.07
CA LEU A 77 -11.97 6.62 -8.11
C LEU A 77 -13.33 7.26 -7.86
N ALA A 78 -13.72 7.48 -6.60
CA ALA A 78 -14.99 8.10 -6.26
C ALA A 78 -15.04 9.60 -6.60
N GLU A 79 -13.90 10.29 -6.56
CA GLU A 79 -13.77 11.71 -6.93
C GLU A 79 -13.85 11.94 -8.46
N LEU A 80 -13.59 10.91 -9.26
CA LEU A 80 -13.58 10.98 -10.73
C LEU A 80 -14.97 10.77 -11.37
N VAL A 81 -15.99 10.42 -10.58
CA VAL A 81 -17.37 10.27 -11.08
C VAL A 81 -18.05 11.64 -11.09
N PRO A 82 -18.35 12.24 -12.26
CA PRO A 82 -19.04 13.53 -12.30
C PRO A 82 -20.47 13.39 -11.73
N THR A 83 -20.78 14.19 -10.72
CA THR A 83 -22.10 14.27 -10.05
C THR A 83 -23.18 14.98 -10.87
N SER A 84 -22.86 15.44 -12.09
CA SER A 84 -23.80 16.16 -12.95
C SER A 84 -24.61 15.18 -13.82
N GLY A 85 -25.88 14.98 -13.45
CA GLY A 85 -26.86 14.22 -14.23
C GLY A 85 -27.13 14.84 -15.60
N LYS A 86 -26.42 14.35 -16.62
CA LYS A 86 -26.81 14.51 -18.02
C LYS A 86 -27.43 13.20 -18.51
N GLU A 87 -28.58 13.33 -19.15
CA GLU A 87 -29.41 12.26 -19.69
C GLU A 87 -28.59 11.21 -20.45
N ILE A 88 -28.73 9.97 -20.02
CA ILE A 88 -28.06 8.79 -20.59
C ILE A 88 -28.75 8.47 -21.92
N LYS A 89 -28.21 8.99 -23.03
CA LYS A 89 -28.43 8.33 -24.32
C LYS A 89 -27.65 7.02 -24.29
N SER A 90 -28.38 5.91 -24.35
CA SER A 90 -27.84 4.55 -24.38
C SER A 90 -27.14 4.27 -25.72
N SER A 91 -26.03 4.95 -25.99
CA SER A 91 -25.06 4.46 -26.96
C SER A 91 -24.23 3.40 -26.25
N VAL A 92 -24.23 2.17 -26.76
CA VAL A 92 -23.30 1.12 -26.32
C VAL A 92 -21.89 1.66 -26.58
N GLY A 93 -21.24 2.17 -25.53
CA GLY A 93 -19.89 2.70 -25.60
C GLY A 93 -18.91 1.54 -25.73
N PHE A 94 -18.11 1.53 -26.81
CA PHE A 94 -16.96 0.64 -26.89
C PHE A 94 -15.90 1.14 -25.90
N GLN A 95 -15.53 0.31 -24.94
CA GLN A 95 -14.46 0.58 -23.98
C GLN A 95 -13.19 -0.13 -24.44
N ASP A 96 -12.07 0.59 -24.41
CA ASP A 96 -10.74 0.06 -24.69
C ASP A 96 -9.71 0.51 -23.64
N GLY A 97 -8.47 0.05 -23.78
CA GLY A 97 -7.39 0.40 -22.86
C GLY A 97 -6.96 1.87 -22.86
N SER A 98 -7.45 2.67 -23.83
CA SER A 98 -7.15 4.10 -23.97
C SER A 98 -8.29 5.01 -23.47
N THR A 99 -9.41 4.41 -23.07
CA THR A 99 -10.60 5.13 -22.62
C THR A 99 -10.33 5.87 -21.31
N ALA A 100 -10.75 7.13 -21.21
CA ALA A 100 -10.56 7.94 -20.00
C ALA A 100 -11.31 7.36 -18.80
N VAL A 101 -10.70 7.41 -17.61
CA VAL A 101 -11.24 6.82 -16.38
C VAL A 101 -12.69 7.25 -16.07
N PRO A 102 -13.08 8.55 -16.17
CA PRO A 102 -14.46 8.95 -15.90
C PRO A 102 -15.47 8.32 -16.86
N ASP A 103 -15.10 8.12 -18.13
CA ASP A 103 -15.97 7.49 -19.12
C ASP A 103 -16.04 5.98 -18.93
N GLU A 104 -14.94 5.35 -18.50
CA GLU A 104 -14.95 3.94 -18.12
C GLU A 104 -15.86 3.68 -16.91
N LEU A 105 -15.75 4.52 -15.87
CA LEU A 105 -16.54 4.41 -14.64
C LEU A 105 -18.05 4.58 -14.87
N ARG A 106 -18.47 5.36 -15.87
CA ARG A 106 -19.90 5.55 -16.19
C ARG A 106 -20.60 4.26 -16.60
N TYR A 107 -19.88 3.36 -17.27
CA TYR A 107 -20.42 2.07 -17.73
C TYR A 107 -19.87 0.89 -16.94
N LYS A 108 -19.18 1.16 -15.81
CA LYS A 108 -18.59 0.13 -14.95
C LYS A 108 -19.67 -0.50 -14.07
N HIS A 109 -20.32 -1.53 -14.61
CA HIS A 109 -21.34 -2.31 -13.91
C HIS A 109 -20.84 -3.69 -13.45
N ASP A 110 -19.62 -4.07 -13.82
CA ASP A 110 -19.00 -5.34 -13.46
C ASP A 110 -17.94 -5.21 -12.35
N CYS A 111 -17.54 -6.36 -11.80
CA CYS A 111 -16.48 -6.45 -10.79
C CYS A 111 -15.09 -6.68 -11.40
N LEU A 112 -14.91 -6.44 -12.71
CA LEU A 112 -13.62 -6.63 -13.37
C LEU A 112 -12.69 -5.46 -13.05
N PRO A 113 -11.35 -5.62 -13.12
CA PRO A 113 -10.43 -4.50 -13.06
C PRO A 113 -10.74 -3.45 -14.13
N LEU A 114 -10.34 -2.20 -13.88
CA LEU A 114 -10.41 -1.16 -14.91
C LEU A 114 -9.48 -1.52 -16.09
N LEU A 115 -9.91 -1.22 -17.31
CA LEU A 115 -9.19 -1.47 -18.55
C LEU A 115 -8.20 -0.35 -18.87
N ASN A 116 -8.42 0.87 -18.39
CA ASN A 116 -7.51 2.00 -18.62
C ASN A 116 -6.05 1.61 -18.31
N MET A 117 -5.23 1.54 -19.35
CA MET A 117 -3.88 0.99 -19.27
C MET A 117 -2.92 1.93 -18.55
N ASP A 118 -3.12 3.24 -18.66
CA ASP A 118 -2.27 4.23 -17.98
C ASP A 118 -2.42 4.14 -16.46
N LEU A 119 -3.66 4.03 -15.97
CA LEU A 119 -3.98 3.85 -14.56
C LEU A 119 -3.46 2.51 -14.04
N ARG A 120 -3.63 1.42 -14.80
CA ARG A 120 -3.06 0.13 -14.43
C ARG A 120 -1.55 0.19 -14.34
N LEU A 121 -0.90 0.84 -15.30
CA LEU A 121 0.54 0.99 -15.33
C LEU A 121 1.03 1.86 -14.17
N SER A 122 0.30 2.91 -13.79
CA SER A 122 0.64 3.72 -12.61
C SER A 122 0.59 2.87 -11.34
N TYR A 123 -0.49 2.12 -11.10
CA TYR A 123 -0.58 1.22 -9.95
C TYR A 123 0.52 0.14 -9.93
N LEU A 124 0.87 -0.41 -11.09
CA LEU A 124 1.95 -1.39 -11.19
C LEU A 124 3.32 -0.77 -10.86
N ARG A 125 3.59 0.46 -11.33
CA ARG A 125 4.81 1.21 -10.99
C ARG A 125 4.87 1.55 -9.51
N ASP A 126 3.75 1.96 -8.92
CA ASP A 126 3.65 2.29 -7.50
C ASP A 126 3.82 1.06 -6.60
N THR A 127 3.45 -0.13 -7.09
CA THR A 127 3.66 -1.41 -6.40
C THR A 127 5.15 -1.78 -6.33
N TYR A 128 5.91 -1.41 -7.36
CA TYR A 128 7.34 -1.71 -7.47
C TYR A 128 8.18 -0.42 -7.65
N PRO A 129 8.18 0.51 -6.68
CA PRO A 129 8.70 1.87 -6.86
C PRO A 129 10.23 1.94 -7.04
N TYR A 130 10.94 0.84 -6.76
CA TYR A 130 12.40 0.75 -6.85
C TYR A 130 12.86 -0.24 -7.93
N ALA A 131 11.96 -0.64 -8.83
CA ALA A 131 12.29 -1.49 -9.97
C ALA A 131 11.84 -0.80 -11.26
N SER A 132 12.79 -0.48 -12.13
CA SER A 132 12.52 0.01 -13.48
C SER A 132 12.59 -1.14 -14.45
N LEU A 133 11.48 -1.43 -15.14
CA LEU A 133 11.40 -2.51 -16.13
C LEU A 133 11.34 -1.91 -17.53
N MET A 134 12.27 -2.32 -18.40
CA MET A 134 12.35 -1.89 -19.79
C MET A 134 12.42 -3.12 -20.69
N LEU A 135 11.47 -3.25 -21.61
CA LEU A 135 11.54 -4.24 -22.68
C LEU A 135 12.45 -3.69 -23.79
N ILE A 136 13.59 -4.34 -24.02
CA ILE A 136 14.51 -3.99 -25.13
C ILE A 136 13.94 -4.51 -26.44
N ASP A 137 13.45 -5.75 -26.43
CA ASP A 137 12.72 -6.37 -27.53
C ASP A 137 11.64 -7.33 -26.98
N SER A 138 10.98 -8.09 -27.86
CA SER A 138 9.92 -9.04 -27.47
C SER A 138 10.39 -10.18 -26.55
N SER A 139 11.70 -10.37 -26.42
CA SER A 139 12.32 -11.48 -25.68
C SER A 139 13.29 -11.02 -24.60
N ASN A 140 13.73 -9.77 -24.56
CA ASN A 140 14.75 -9.29 -23.65
C ASN A 140 14.18 -8.22 -22.73
N LEU A 141 14.16 -8.54 -21.43
CA LEU A 141 13.74 -7.66 -20.35
C LEU A 141 14.95 -7.16 -19.59
N HIS A 142 15.12 -5.85 -19.54
CA HIS A 142 16.09 -5.17 -18.70
C HIS A 142 15.40 -4.67 -17.44
N VAL A 143 16.00 -4.92 -16.28
CA VAL A 143 15.47 -4.48 -14.99
C VAL A 143 16.56 -3.79 -14.18
N GLU A 144 16.27 -2.59 -13.69
CA GLU A 144 17.14 -1.84 -12.80
C GLU A 144 16.54 -1.76 -11.40
N PHE A 145 17.32 -2.15 -10.39
CA PHE A 145 16.92 -2.10 -8.98
C PHE A 145 17.60 -0.91 -8.30
N THR A 146 16.82 0.12 -7.97
CA THR A 146 17.32 1.45 -7.59
C THR A 146 17.06 1.82 -6.13
N ARG A 147 16.69 0.86 -5.27
CA ARG A 147 16.41 1.15 -3.85
C ARG A 147 17.61 1.76 -3.14
N ARG A 148 18.83 1.42 -3.59
CA ARG A 148 20.08 2.05 -3.15
C ARG A 148 20.66 2.91 -4.27
N PRO A 149 20.61 4.26 -4.18
CA PRO A 149 21.00 5.14 -5.28
C PRO A 149 22.49 5.05 -5.63
N ASN A 150 23.35 4.78 -4.64
CA ASN A 150 24.79 4.73 -4.81
C ASN A 150 25.33 3.35 -5.21
N ASP A 151 24.48 2.32 -5.28
CA ASP A 151 24.89 0.94 -5.55
C ASP A 151 23.70 0.13 -6.08
N TYR A 152 23.10 0.64 -7.16
CA TYR A 152 22.05 -0.05 -7.89
C TYR A 152 22.64 -1.24 -8.66
N PHE A 153 21.79 -2.16 -9.09
CA PHE A 153 22.20 -3.26 -9.95
C PHE A 153 21.16 -3.54 -11.01
N GLN A 154 21.63 -4.20 -12.08
CA GLN A 154 20.86 -4.49 -13.27
C GLN A 154 20.73 -6.01 -13.45
N LEU A 155 19.62 -6.39 -14.07
CA LEU A 155 19.30 -7.75 -14.49
C LEU A 155 18.85 -7.70 -15.95
N ASP A 156 19.56 -8.42 -16.81
CA ASP A 156 19.10 -8.72 -18.17
C ASP A 156 18.53 -10.14 -18.20
N LEU A 157 17.28 -10.27 -18.65
CA LEU A 157 16.55 -11.53 -18.65
C LEU A 157 16.01 -11.82 -20.04
N GLN A 158 16.40 -12.97 -20.59
CA GLN A 158 15.83 -13.47 -21.83
C GLN A 158 14.59 -14.34 -21.54
N LEU A 159 13.45 -14.00 -22.15
CA LEU A 159 12.14 -14.62 -21.99
C LEU A 159 11.82 -15.53 -23.20
N PRO A 160 11.03 -16.61 -23.02
CA PRO A 160 10.37 -17.02 -21.77
C PRO A 160 11.27 -17.83 -20.82
N GLN A 161 12.35 -18.45 -21.32
CA GLN A 161 13.28 -19.30 -20.55
C GLN A 161 14.70 -19.16 -21.10
N GLY A 162 15.33 -18.02 -20.85
CA GLY A 162 16.69 -17.74 -21.25
C GLY A 162 17.60 -17.38 -20.06
N PRO A 163 18.89 -17.12 -20.32
CA PRO A 163 19.85 -16.76 -19.30
C PRO A 163 19.46 -15.46 -18.59
N ALA A 164 19.78 -15.40 -17.31
CA ALA A 164 19.77 -14.18 -16.51
C ALA A 164 21.22 -13.68 -16.35
N LEU A 165 21.47 -12.43 -16.75
CA LEU A 165 22.74 -11.76 -16.55
C LEU A 165 22.58 -10.73 -15.44
N LEU A 166 23.34 -10.90 -14.35
CA LEU A 166 23.34 -9.99 -13.21
C LEU A 166 24.59 -9.11 -13.23
N SER A 167 24.44 -7.88 -12.73
CA SER A 167 25.60 -7.01 -12.47
C SER A 167 26.60 -7.65 -11.51
N THR A 168 27.88 -7.32 -11.69
CA THR A 168 29.01 -7.94 -10.98
C THR A 168 28.97 -7.73 -9.46
N ASN A 169 28.39 -6.62 -8.99
CA ASN A 169 28.26 -6.28 -7.57
C ASN A 169 27.33 -7.23 -6.78
N VAL A 170 26.34 -7.84 -7.43
CA VAL A 170 25.36 -8.75 -6.80
C VAL A 170 25.46 -10.19 -7.30
N ARG A 171 26.33 -10.44 -8.26
CA ARG A 171 26.48 -11.76 -8.88
C ARG A 171 26.78 -12.88 -7.88
N TRP A 172 27.66 -12.64 -6.92
CA TRP A 172 28.02 -13.66 -5.93
C TRP A 172 26.83 -14.07 -5.03
N PRO A 173 26.14 -13.14 -4.33
CA PRO A 173 24.99 -13.51 -3.49
C PRO A 173 23.80 -14.05 -4.29
N LEU A 174 23.60 -13.60 -5.53
CA LEU A 174 22.46 -13.99 -6.37
C LEU A 174 22.76 -15.12 -7.37
N ARG A 175 23.96 -15.73 -7.32
CA ARG A 175 24.40 -16.73 -8.29
C ARG A 175 23.43 -17.90 -8.47
N LYS A 176 22.73 -18.30 -7.41
CA LYS A 176 21.73 -19.38 -7.48
C LYS A 176 20.55 -19.02 -8.39
N LEU A 177 20.20 -17.73 -8.50
CA LEU A 177 19.14 -17.25 -9.37
C LEU A 177 19.56 -17.21 -10.85
N GLU A 178 20.84 -17.00 -11.18
CA GLU A 178 21.32 -17.03 -12.58
C GLU A 178 21.00 -18.34 -13.29
N ASN A 179 20.99 -19.45 -12.54
CA ASN A 179 20.73 -20.80 -13.06
C ASN A 179 19.24 -21.19 -13.00
N CYS A 180 18.36 -20.30 -12.53
CA CYS A 180 16.94 -20.59 -12.43
C CYS A 180 16.28 -20.43 -13.81
N SER A 181 15.43 -21.39 -14.19
CA SER A 181 14.66 -21.30 -15.45
C SER A 181 13.40 -20.45 -15.32
N ASN A 182 12.96 -20.14 -14.11
CA ASN A 182 11.72 -19.41 -13.86
C ASN A 182 11.99 -17.89 -13.80
N PRO A 183 11.58 -17.11 -14.82
CA PRO A 183 11.81 -15.67 -14.85
C PRO A 183 11.14 -14.94 -13.68
N THR A 184 9.97 -15.41 -13.23
CA THR A 184 9.25 -14.83 -12.10
C THR A 184 10.04 -14.97 -10.81
N ALA A 185 10.65 -16.14 -10.59
CA ALA A 185 11.46 -16.39 -9.40
C ALA A 185 12.74 -15.54 -9.39
N ILE A 186 13.35 -15.33 -10.56
CA ILE A 186 14.52 -14.45 -10.69
C ILE A 186 14.13 -13.01 -10.35
N LEU A 187 13.07 -12.48 -10.96
CA LEU A 187 12.60 -11.11 -10.73
C LEU A 187 12.24 -10.87 -9.26
N GLN A 188 11.45 -11.78 -8.66
CA GLN A 188 11.06 -11.69 -7.26
C GLN A 188 12.27 -11.83 -6.33
N GLY A 189 13.16 -12.80 -6.59
CA GLY A 189 14.36 -13.02 -5.79
C GLY A 189 15.30 -11.81 -5.80
N CYS A 190 15.49 -11.17 -6.96
CA CYS A 190 16.29 -9.95 -7.08
C CYS A 190 15.66 -8.76 -6.35
N TYR A 191 14.35 -8.55 -6.54
CA TYR A 191 13.62 -7.48 -5.87
C TYR A 191 13.65 -7.62 -4.33
N GLU A 192 13.43 -8.85 -3.85
CA GLU A 192 13.43 -9.18 -2.43
C GLU A 192 14.84 -9.08 -1.82
N PHE A 193 15.87 -9.48 -2.56
CA PHE A 193 17.25 -9.32 -2.14
C PHE A 193 17.60 -7.85 -1.96
N ASP A 194 17.26 -7.00 -2.92
CA ASP A 194 17.51 -5.55 -2.83
C ASP A 194 16.79 -4.92 -1.63
N ARG A 195 15.54 -5.33 -1.39
CA ARG A 195 14.76 -4.92 -0.22
C ARG A 195 15.45 -5.30 1.09
N LEU A 196 15.88 -6.56 1.24
CA LEU A 196 16.52 -7.06 2.44
C LEU A 196 17.91 -6.44 2.66
N ARG A 197 18.66 -6.24 1.58
CA ARG A 197 19.97 -5.57 1.59
C ARG A 197 19.85 -4.14 2.11
N CYS A 198 18.90 -3.37 1.60
CA CYS A 198 18.65 -2.02 2.08
C CYS A 198 18.19 -2.03 3.54
N ARG A 199 17.30 -2.96 3.91
CA ARG A 199 16.82 -3.07 5.29
C ARG A 199 17.93 -3.42 6.29
N ARG A 200 18.90 -4.26 5.91
CA ARG A 200 20.10 -4.52 6.71
C ARG A 200 20.88 -3.24 6.95
N ASP A 201 21.12 -2.47 5.91
CA ASP A 201 21.92 -1.25 6.01
C ASP A 201 21.21 -0.20 6.89
N GLU A 202 19.87 -0.10 6.80
CA GLU A 202 19.05 0.70 7.72
C GLU A 202 19.21 0.27 9.18
N ILE A 203 19.17 -1.04 9.45
CA ILE A 203 19.37 -1.59 10.81
C ILE A 203 20.75 -1.19 11.33
N PHE A 204 21.81 -1.35 10.54
CA PHE A 204 23.16 -0.97 10.93
C PHE A 204 23.29 0.54 11.20
N GLN A 205 22.68 1.38 10.37
CA GLN A 205 22.67 2.83 10.58
C GLN A 205 21.91 3.23 11.85
N GLN A 206 20.78 2.58 12.15
CA GLN A 206 20.03 2.85 13.37
C GLN A 206 20.77 2.38 14.64
N ILE A 207 21.47 1.23 14.58
CA ILE A 207 22.33 0.79 15.68
C ILE A 207 23.44 1.81 15.93
N TRP A 208 24.09 2.25 14.85
CA TRP A 208 25.15 3.24 14.94
C TRP A 208 24.66 4.56 15.55
N SER A 209 23.56 5.13 15.03
CA SER A 209 23.03 6.41 15.52
C SER A 209 22.66 6.36 17.01
N SER A 210 22.20 5.20 17.51
CA SER A 210 21.89 5.00 18.93
C SER A 210 23.12 4.85 19.85
N LEU A 211 24.30 4.56 19.28
CA LEU A 211 25.53 4.27 20.02
C LEU A 211 26.60 5.36 19.86
N GLN A 212 26.50 6.23 18.85
CA GLN A 212 27.53 7.25 18.58
C GLN A 212 27.82 8.15 19.78
N SER A 213 26.78 8.49 20.57
CA SER A 213 26.91 9.35 21.74
C SER A 213 27.59 8.68 22.94
N LYS A 214 27.85 7.37 22.86
CA LYS A 214 28.38 6.55 23.96
C LYS A 214 29.86 6.20 23.78
N GLY A 215 30.54 6.79 22.79
CA GLY A 215 31.96 6.54 22.53
C GLY A 215 32.26 5.13 22.00
N VAL A 216 31.27 4.48 21.39
CA VAL A 216 31.45 3.20 20.69
C VAL A 216 32.00 3.50 19.30
N PHE A 217 33.02 2.77 18.86
CA PHE A 217 33.51 2.79 17.48
C PHE A 217 32.75 1.77 16.65
N HIS A 218 32.52 2.07 15.37
CA HIS A 218 31.86 1.16 14.45
C HIS A 218 32.67 0.97 13.17
N ARG A 219 32.55 -0.22 12.58
CA ARG A 219 33.02 -0.53 11.23
C ARG A 219 31.99 -1.40 10.53
N ILE A 220 31.49 -0.93 9.39
CA ILE A 220 30.59 -1.69 8.53
C ILE A 220 31.41 -2.23 7.36
N SER A 221 31.33 -3.53 7.12
CA SER A 221 31.97 -4.21 6.00
C SER A 221 31.01 -5.24 5.40
N GLY A 222 30.24 -4.83 4.39
CA GLY A 222 29.26 -5.71 3.73
C GLY A 222 28.16 -6.17 4.69
N SER A 223 28.13 -7.46 4.98
CA SER A 223 27.18 -8.09 5.92
C SER A 223 27.60 -8.01 7.39
N LEU A 224 28.78 -7.48 7.71
CA LEU A 224 29.33 -7.42 9.06
C LEU A 224 29.29 -5.99 9.62
N LEU A 225 28.69 -5.84 10.80
CA LEU A 225 28.80 -4.67 11.65
C LEU A 225 29.66 -5.04 12.87
N SER A 226 30.81 -4.38 12.99
CA SER A 226 31.69 -4.48 14.16
C SER A 226 31.54 -3.25 15.02
N LEU A 227 31.25 -3.43 16.30
CA LEU A 227 31.12 -2.38 17.31
C LEU A 227 32.19 -2.63 18.38
N SER A 228 32.99 -1.62 18.70
CA SER A 228 34.03 -1.76 19.72
C SER A 228 34.04 -0.60 20.71
N ARG A 229 34.34 -0.92 21.97
CA ARG A 229 34.57 0.06 23.03
C ARG A 229 35.54 -0.54 24.03
N ASN A 230 36.66 0.14 24.28
CA ASN A 230 37.76 -0.39 25.08
C ASN A 230 38.18 -1.77 24.54
N ASP A 231 38.20 -2.77 25.42
CA ASP A 231 38.59 -4.15 25.13
C ASP A 231 37.44 -5.03 24.59
N LEU A 232 36.22 -4.49 24.50
CA LEU A 232 35.03 -5.22 24.06
C LEU A 232 34.76 -4.96 22.58
N LEU A 233 34.53 -6.05 21.85
CA LEU A 233 34.17 -6.04 20.43
C LEU A 233 32.96 -6.93 20.19
N LEU A 234 31.85 -6.34 19.73
CA LEU A 234 30.63 -7.04 19.31
C LEU A 234 30.58 -7.08 17.78
N GLN A 235 30.46 -8.26 17.21
CA GLN A 235 30.34 -8.49 15.78
C GLN A 235 28.94 -9.02 15.46
N LEU A 236 28.19 -8.28 14.64
CA LEU A 236 26.87 -8.62 14.14
C LEU A 236 26.98 -8.92 12.65
N ARG A 237 26.70 -10.16 12.24
CA ARG A 237 26.76 -10.61 10.84
C ARG A 237 25.36 -10.92 10.34
N LEU A 238 24.83 -10.06 9.47
CA LEU A 238 23.53 -10.22 8.83
C LEU A 238 23.72 -10.66 7.38
N GLU A 239 23.62 -11.97 7.16
CA GLU A 239 23.79 -12.60 5.86
C GLU A 239 22.44 -12.78 5.16
N ILE A 240 22.45 -12.60 3.83
CA ILE A 240 21.29 -12.84 2.98
C ILE A 240 21.68 -14.02 2.08
N GLU A 241 21.03 -15.16 2.27
CA GLU A 241 21.25 -16.35 1.47
C GLU A 241 20.00 -16.63 0.62
N ILE A 242 20.19 -16.98 -0.66
CA ILE A 242 19.10 -17.50 -1.47
C ILE A 242 18.89 -18.98 -1.13
N LYS A 243 17.74 -19.31 -0.51
CA LYS A 243 17.31 -20.69 -0.29
C LYS A 243 16.12 -20.97 -1.20
N ASP A 244 16.23 -22.06 -1.97
CA ASP A 244 15.30 -22.41 -3.04
C ASP A 244 15.20 -21.28 -4.09
N LEU A 245 14.25 -20.36 -3.90
CA LEU A 245 13.97 -19.24 -4.82
C LEU A 245 13.78 -17.90 -4.11
N PHE A 246 13.85 -17.86 -2.77
CA PHE A 246 13.62 -16.65 -1.99
C PHE A 246 14.82 -16.34 -1.08
N PRO A 247 15.18 -15.06 -0.93
CA PRO A 247 16.23 -14.66 0.00
C PRO A 247 15.77 -14.84 1.45
N GLN A 248 16.64 -15.44 2.26
CA GLN A 248 16.49 -15.60 3.70
C GLN A 248 17.60 -14.84 4.42
N THR A 249 17.27 -14.27 5.58
CA THR A 249 18.23 -13.54 6.42
C THR A 249 18.66 -14.36 7.62
N HIS A 250 19.97 -14.41 7.86
CA HIS A 250 20.55 -15.01 9.06
C HIS A 250 21.32 -13.94 9.83
N LEU A 251 21.02 -13.78 11.11
CA LEU A 251 21.73 -12.86 12.01
C LEU A 251 22.54 -13.66 13.02
N ASN A 252 23.86 -13.56 12.91
CA ASN A 252 24.80 -14.19 13.81
C ASN A 252 25.51 -13.12 14.64
N VAL A 253 25.72 -13.37 15.92
CA VAL A 253 26.45 -12.46 16.81
C VAL A 253 27.63 -13.15 17.47
N ARG A 254 28.73 -12.41 17.62
CA ARG A 254 29.92 -12.84 18.35
C ARG A 254 30.41 -11.71 19.22
N LEU A 255 30.74 -12.01 20.48
CA LEU A 255 31.31 -11.05 21.41
C LEU A 255 32.76 -11.47 21.72
N PHE A 256 33.65 -10.49 21.71
CA PHE A 256 35.06 -10.66 22.02
C PHE A 256 35.45 -9.74 23.17
N LYS A 257 36.34 -10.22 24.04
CA LYS A 257 37.00 -9.43 25.08
C LYS A 257 38.50 -9.65 24.96
N ASN A 258 39.28 -8.58 24.76
CA ASN A 258 40.72 -8.68 24.48
C ASN A 258 41.02 -9.61 23.29
N GLU A 259 40.25 -9.50 22.21
CA GLU A 259 40.34 -10.36 21.01
C GLU A 259 39.99 -11.85 21.22
N ILE A 260 39.63 -12.25 22.45
CA ILE A 260 39.24 -13.62 22.78
C ILE A 260 37.71 -13.73 22.63
N PRO A 261 37.20 -14.68 21.82
CA PRO A 261 35.77 -14.90 21.71
C PRO A 261 35.20 -15.42 23.04
N LEU A 262 34.12 -14.80 23.49
CA LEU A 262 33.39 -15.25 24.67
C LEU A 262 32.41 -16.35 24.25
N SER A 263 32.66 -17.57 24.69
CA SER A 263 31.76 -18.72 24.50
C SER A 263 30.68 -18.82 25.57
N SER A 264 30.82 -18.08 26.68
CA SER A 264 29.88 -18.04 27.81
C SER A 264 29.72 -16.61 28.29
N PRO A 265 28.49 -16.07 28.37
CA PRO A 265 27.22 -16.68 27.95
C PRO A 265 27.12 -16.86 26.42
N ASP A 266 26.21 -17.74 25.96
CA ASP A 266 25.91 -17.85 24.53
C ASP A 266 25.13 -16.59 24.09
N VAL A 267 25.87 -15.66 23.48
CA VAL A 267 25.35 -14.37 23.01
C VAL A 267 24.32 -14.57 21.89
N GLN A 268 24.41 -15.67 21.13
CA GLN A 268 23.45 -15.98 20.07
C GLN A 268 22.08 -16.34 20.64
N ASP A 269 22.03 -17.16 21.69
CA ASP A 269 20.79 -17.52 22.36
C ASP A 269 20.12 -16.31 23.02
N ILE A 270 20.93 -15.45 23.66
CA ILE A 270 20.45 -14.18 24.24
C ILE A 270 19.85 -13.31 23.15
N LEU A 271 20.54 -13.14 22.02
CA LEU A 271 20.04 -12.37 20.89
C LEU A 271 18.71 -12.94 20.37
N GLN A 272 18.61 -14.27 20.22
CA GLN A 272 17.39 -14.92 19.76
C GLN A 272 16.22 -14.67 20.70
N GLY A 273 16.42 -14.78 22.02
CA GLY A 273 15.41 -14.45 23.03
C GLY A 273 14.97 -12.99 22.93
N LEU A 274 15.92 -12.05 22.86
CA LEU A 274 15.63 -10.61 22.71
C LEU A 274 14.88 -10.31 21.41
N MET A 275 15.21 -10.98 20.31
CA MET A 275 14.52 -10.81 19.03
C MET A 275 13.09 -11.38 19.06
N GLN A 276 12.86 -12.49 19.78
CA GLN A 276 11.53 -13.07 19.95
C GLN A 276 10.62 -12.17 20.80
N GLU A 277 11.17 -11.54 21.84
CA GLU A 277 10.41 -10.69 22.76
C GLU A 277 10.17 -9.27 22.20
N TYR A 278 11.21 -8.63 21.67
CA TYR A 278 11.17 -7.21 21.29
C TYR A 278 11.09 -6.96 19.78
N GLY A 279 11.24 -8.02 18.96
CA GLY A 279 11.44 -7.92 17.52
C GLY A 279 12.89 -7.64 17.14
N VAL A 280 13.21 -7.75 15.85
CA VAL A 280 14.60 -7.71 15.33
C VAL A 280 15.34 -6.43 15.74
N MET A 281 14.78 -5.26 15.42
CA MET A 281 15.49 -3.98 15.61
C MET A 281 15.71 -3.67 17.10
N ARG A 282 14.67 -3.79 17.91
CA ARG A 282 14.76 -3.50 19.34
C ARG A 282 15.59 -4.55 20.06
N GLY A 283 15.44 -5.83 19.73
CA GLY A 283 16.23 -6.90 20.32
C GLY A 283 17.74 -6.73 20.10
N VAL A 284 18.15 -6.36 18.89
CA VAL A 284 19.58 -6.07 18.59
C VAL A 284 20.07 -4.83 19.34
N LEU A 285 19.24 -3.78 19.44
CA LEU A 285 19.60 -2.59 20.20
C LEU A 285 19.77 -2.88 21.69
N GLU A 286 18.86 -3.64 22.30
CA GLU A 286 18.98 -4.02 23.71
C GLU A 286 20.23 -4.84 23.96
N LEU A 287 20.58 -5.78 23.06
CA LEU A 287 21.85 -6.49 23.15
C LEU A 287 23.05 -5.52 23.12
N CYS A 288 23.06 -4.58 22.17
CA CYS A 288 24.13 -3.60 22.07
C CYS A 288 24.22 -2.71 23.32
N LYS A 289 23.08 -2.34 23.92
CA LYS A 289 23.04 -1.60 25.18
C LYS A 289 23.64 -2.43 26.31
N SER A 290 23.24 -3.69 26.47
CA SER A 290 23.78 -4.58 27.50
C SER A 290 25.30 -4.81 27.37
N CYS A 291 25.86 -4.73 26.16
CA CYS A 291 27.30 -4.88 25.95
C CYS A 291 28.11 -3.59 26.22
N PHE A 292 27.52 -2.41 26.01
CA PHE A 292 28.27 -1.14 25.95
C PHE A 292 27.78 -0.05 26.90
N ILE A 293 26.70 -0.26 27.66
CA ILE A 293 26.11 0.69 28.62
C ILE A 293 26.01 0.01 29.97
#